data_AF-A0A7S0ZXZ9-F1
#
_entry.id   AF-A0A7S0ZXZ9-F1
#
_cell.length_a   1.000
_cell.length_b   1.000
_cell.length_c   1.000
_cell.angle_alpha   90.00
_cell.angle_beta   90.00
_cell.angle_gamma   90.00
#
_symmetry.space_group_name_H-M   'P 1'
#
loop_
_entity.id
_entity.type
_entity.pdbx_description
1 polymer ?
#
loop_
_entity_poly.entity_id
_entity_poly.type
_entity_poly.pdbx_seq_one_letter_code
_entity_poly.pdbx_strand_id
1 'polypeptide(L)'
;MADLRYDIKHGRLELCPPGTSTGCAPAEKCRTDAPCAGEPLPPASTEEFFKFCQCQLRFEANLHTNNDVALEDVDAMEMWPWVQAFATPNLGATERYVPYHTILGVHEHFLVESVHHRKEWDERQRFLAMFVFRAHCKRDLFTQAQLPIMLKASFWKDPIAAFKPGGPMEKSIRQYRKKTSKPLLTSCFRIIPERLLKDDDENLVRSITNRSMRLLEVAGSAFGTLKDKKLKPAQKFAAISSAVQEAQGLGETWAKMLTVCVDLGWPEERLLASQCDVGTGALGPLRCLLENGGPRDRREALVTLLQEANSSQSQTTKHFWAVLKSVEKMLRAKYKNLPLICKQANTKEGNMSAATLQVQLCEYRQFRHSLARNKYGLADDESMREEFDKETTLRAEDFVDYDTKSNSVVFDFPKDDKKVRIVVPVKTVKSVKVAERVGCLCFAKMKEGCSKEDTEKFRDDLVRGYTGGDDVPDDSEAWEECTATVTHRNPLVSFRYGDSPFQTTMGAAGGLLQAERVARLCWAKFQQGANKEEVQNYRNDLYKKINPAGTRPRGQEDPQENPAKRRRTK
;
A
#
# COMPACT_ATOMS: atom_id res chain seq x y z
N MET A 1 16.13 18.17 -10.57
CA MET A 1 14.84 17.78 -11.18
C MET A 1 13.74 18.39 -10.33
N ALA A 2 12.76 19.06 -10.92
CA ALA A 2 11.58 19.52 -10.19
C ALA A 2 10.66 18.32 -9.91
N ASP A 3 10.09 18.27 -8.71
CA ASP A 3 9.08 17.28 -8.38
C ASP A 3 7.77 17.65 -9.08
N LEU A 4 6.93 16.67 -9.43
CA LEU A 4 5.64 16.93 -10.08
C LEU A 4 4.52 16.52 -9.12
N ARG A 5 3.43 17.28 -9.03
CA ARG A 5 2.22 16.86 -8.32
C ARG A 5 1.08 16.71 -9.31
N TYR A 6 0.32 15.62 -9.25
CA TYR A 6 -0.88 15.51 -10.07
C TYR A 6 -2.05 16.26 -9.42
N ASP A 7 -2.42 17.39 -10.02
CA ASP A 7 -3.62 18.13 -9.66
C ASP A 7 -4.84 17.41 -10.20
N ILE A 8 -5.54 16.70 -9.32
CA ILE A 8 -6.72 15.90 -9.64
C ILE A 8 -7.88 16.79 -10.13
N LYS A 9 -7.99 18.02 -9.61
CA LYS A 9 -9.11 18.91 -9.91
C LYS A 9 -9.06 19.36 -11.37
N HIS A 10 -7.87 19.70 -11.86
CA HIS A 10 -7.68 20.14 -13.25
C HIS A 10 -7.06 19.07 -14.15
N GLY A 11 -6.73 17.90 -13.61
CA GLY A 11 -6.16 16.76 -14.33
C GLY A 11 -4.80 17.07 -14.97
N ARG A 12 -3.95 17.88 -14.33
CA ARG A 12 -2.65 18.33 -14.88
C ARG A 12 -1.51 18.03 -13.91
N LEU A 13 -0.30 17.90 -14.42
CA LEU A 13 0.90 17.85 -13.58
C LEU A 13 1.31 19.29 -13.25
N GLU A 14 1.49 19.57 -11.96
CA GLU A 14 2.00 20.84 -11.45
C GLU A 14 3.47 20.65 -11.09
N LEU A 15 4.31 21.58 -11.53
CA LEU A 15 5.71 21.64 -11.11
C LEU A 15 5.77 22.09 -9.65
N CYS A 16 6.30 21.24 -8.79
CA CYS A 16 6.64 21.56 -7.42
C CYS A 16 8.14 21.91 -7.33
N PRO A 17 8.51 22.87 -6.46
CA PRO A 17 9.91 23.06 -6.09
C PRO A 17 10.55 21.72 -5.69
N PRO A 18 11.79 21.43 -6.11
CA PRO A 18 12.50 20.22 -5.68
C PRO A 18 12.48 20.09 -4.15
N GLY A 19 12.09 18.92 -3.63
CA GLY A 19 12.04 18.66 -2.19
C GLY A 19 10.69 18.97 -1.53
N THR A 20 9.66 19.36 -2.31
CA THR A 20 8.30 19.56 -1.78
C THR A 20 7.75 18.23 -1.27
N SER A 21 7.88 17.98 0.03
CA SER A 21 7.10 16.96 0.72
C SER A 21 5.62 17.27 0.54
N THR A 22 4.76 16.25 0.44
CA THR A 22 3.31 16.46 0.47
C THR A 22 2.81 17.05 1.80
N GLY A 23 3.73 17.32 2.75
CA GLY A 23 3.43 17.74 4.11
C GLY A 23 2.77 16.61 4.88
N CYS A 24 2.84 16.65 6.21
CA CYS A 24 1.79 16.00 6.99
C CYS A 24 0.46 16.65 6.57
N ALA A 25 -0.63 15.86 6.56
CA ALA A 25 -1.95 16.46 6.43
C ALA A 25 -2.03 17.59 7.48
N PRO A 26 -2.46 18.81 7.09
CA PRO A 26 -2.49 19.93 8.03
C PRO A 26 -3.23 19.49 9.28
N ALA A 27 -2.64 19.70 10.46
CA ALA A 27 -3.30 19.38 11.72
C ALA A 27 -4.63 20.13 11.74
N GLU A 28 -5.73 19.39 11.54
CA GLU A 28 -7.06 20.00 11.47
C GLU A 28 -7.38 20.56 12.84
N LYS A 29 -7.73 21.85 12.88
CA LYS A 29 -8.07 22.55 14.13
C LYS A 29 -9.39 22.01 14.67
N CYS A 30 -9.48 21.85 16.00
CA CYS A 30 -10.73 21.51 16.68
C CYS A 30 -11.87 22.45 16.24
N ARG A 31 -13.04 21.88 15.98
CA ARG A 31 -14.24 22.61 15.58
C ARG A 31 -15.04 22.99 16.83
N THR A 32 -14.93 24.25 17.25
CA THR A 32 -15.65 24.76 18.42
C THR A 32 -17.16 24.92 18.18
N ASP A 33 -17.62 24.78 16.93
CA ASP A 33 -19.02 24.87 16.52
C ASP A 33 -19.74 23.50 16.48
N ALA A 34 -19.06 22.41 16.84
CA ALA A 34 -19.65 21.08 16.79
C ALA A 34 -20.70 20.88 17.93
N PRO A 35 -21.80 20.13 17.70
CA PRO A 35 -22.89 19.99 18.67
C PRO A 35 -22.50 19.48 20.06
N CYS A 36 -21.47 18.64 20.14
CA CYS A 36 -20.91 18.06 21.37
C CYS A 36 -19.48 18.56 21.60
N ALA A 37 -19.13 19.78 21.15
CA ALA A 37 -17.79 20.32 21.29
C ALA A 37 -17.36 20.35 22.78
N GLY A 38 -16.21 19.74 23.07
CA GLY A 38 -15.66 19.63 24.42
C GLY A 38 -16.04 18.35 25.18
N GLU A 39 -16.97 17.56 24.65
CA GLU A 39 -17.28 16.22 25.17
C GLU A 39 -16.33 15.18 24.57
N PRO A 40 -15.93 14.14 25.34
CA PRO A 40 -15.18 13.03 24.78
C PRO A 40 -16.06 12.19 23.84
N LEU A 41 -15.48 11.70 22.74
CA LEU A 41 -16.14 10.71 21.89
C LEU A 41 -16.35 9.41 22.68
N PRO A 42 -17.57 8.84 22.75
CA PRO A 42 -17.80 7.57 23.43
C PRO A 42 -16.90 6.44 22.89
N PRO A 43 -16.53 5.45 23.71
CA PRO A 43 -15.73 4.31 23.25
C PRO A 43 -16.51 3.53 22.18
N ALA A 44 -15.78 3.03 21.17
CA ALA A 44 -16.38 2.20 20.14
C ALA A 44 -16.91 0.89 20.72
N SER A 45 -18.01 0.38 20.17
CA SER A 45 -18.60 -0.89 20.56
C SER A 45 -19.12 -1.68 19.37
N THR A 46 -19.25 -3.00 19.53
CA THR A 46 -19.81 -3.88 18.49
C THR A 46 -21.26 -3.50 18.15
N GLU A 47 -22.03 -3.00 19.12
CA GLU A 47 -23.38 -2.47 18.85
C GLU A 47 -23.35 -1.20 18.01
N GLU A 48 -22.46 -0.24 18.31
CA GLU A 48 -22.27 0.96 17.49
C GLU A 48 -21.87 0.57 16.04
N PHE A 49 -20.98 -0.41 15.89
CA PHE A 49 -20.57 -0.92 14.58
C PHE A 49 -21.74 -1.51 13.78
N PHE A 50 -22.63 -2.29 14.41
CA PHE A 50 -23.81 -2.81 13.72
C PHE A 50 -24.86 -1.74 13.39
N LYS A 51 -25.03 -0.71 14.23
CA LYS A 51 -25.85 0.48 13.92
C LYS A 51 -25.30 1.23 12.71
N PHE A 52 -23.98 1.37 12.63
CA PHE A 52 -23.31 1.92 11.46
C PHE A 52 -23.55 1.08 10.20
N CYS A 53 -23.43 -0.25 10.29
CA CYS A 53 -23.67 -1.14 9.15
C CYS A 53 -25.13 -1.11 8.67
N GLN A 54 -26.10 -0.98 9.57
CA GLN A 54 -27.51 -0.74 9.22
C GLN A 54 -27.67 0.54 8.39
N CYS A 55 -27.04 1.64 8.83
CA CYS A 55 -27.03 2.90 8.10
C CYS A 55 -26.35 2.76 6.72
N GLN A 56 -25.22 2.06 6.62
CA GLN A 56 -24.54 1.79 5.34
C GLN A 56 -25.47 1.07 4.36
N LEU A 57 -26.18 0.05 4.82
CA LEU A 57 -27.13 -0.71 4.01
C LEU A 57 -28.31 0.14 3.53
N ARG A 58 -28.87 1.00 4.41
CA ARG A 58 -29.92 1.97 4.01
C ARG A 58 -29.41 2.93 2.93
N PHE A 59 -28.21 3.49 3.11
CA PHE A 59 -27.59 4.40 2.15
C PHE A 59 -27.37 3.73 0.80
N GLU A 60 -26.83 2.50 0.81
CA GLU A 60 -26.61 1.69 -0.39
C GLU A 60 -27.92 1.37 -1.12
N ALA A 61 -28.97 0.97 -0.40
CA ALA A 61 -30.28 0.68 -0.98
C ALA A 61 -30.88 1.91 -1.69
N ASN A 62 -30.81 3.07 -1.04
CA ASN A 62 -31.27 4.33 -1.62
C ASN A 62 -30.48 4.65 -2.91
N LEU A 63 -29.16 4.60 -2.83
CA LEU A 63 -28.26 4.94 -3.94
C LEU A 63 -28.44 4.02 -5.16
N HIS A 64 -28.57 2.71 -4.95
CA HIS A 64 -28.53 1.72 -6.03
C HIS A 64 -29.91 1.26 -6.51
N THR A 65 -30.95 1.41 -5.68
CA THR A 65 -32.30 0.94 -6.01
C THR A 65 -33.35 2.05 -6.05
N ASN A 66 -33.03 3.26 -5.60
CA ASN A 66 -33.97 4.37 -5.36
C ASN A 66 -35.09 3.99 -4.36
N ASN A 67 -34.84 3.02 -3.47
CA ASN A 67 -35.76 2.66 -2.39
C ASN A 67 -35.09 2.95 -1.05
N ASP A 68 -35.84 3.56 -0.14
CA ASP A 68 -35.40 3.75 1.24
C ASP A 68 -35.77 2.52 2.09
N VAL A 69 -34.95 2.22 3.09
CA VAL A 69 -35.18 1.11 4.02
C VAL A 69 -35.33 1.68 5.42
N ALA A 70 -36.45 1.37 6.07
CA ALA A 70 -36.66 1.75 7.46
C ALA A 70 -35.64 1.04 8.37
N LEU A 71 -35.12 1.77 9.35
CA LEU A 71 -34.30 1.22 10.42
C LEU A 71 -35.21 1.01 11.64
N GLU A 72 -35.36 -0.24 12.08
CA GLU A 72 -36.16 -0.57 13.28
C GLU A 72 -35.41 -0.25 14.58
N ASP A 73 -34.08 -0.20 14.49
CA ASP A 73 -33.18 0.19 15.57
C ASP A 73 -33.21 1.72 15.77
N VAL A 74 -33.74 2.16 16.91
CA VAL A 74 -33.87 3.59 17.25
C VAL A 74 -32.51 4.28 17.26
N ASP A 75 -31.48 3.64 17.80
CA ASP A 75 -30.14 4.23 17.87
C ASP A 75 -29.50 4.30 16.48
N ALA A 76 -29.79 3.36 15.59
CA ALA A 76 -29.37 3.46 14.19
C ALA A 76 -30.10 4.59 13.46
N MET A 77 -31.40 4.82 13.75
CA MET A 77 -32.12 5.99 13.23
C MET A 77 -31.50 7.30 13.70
N GLU A 78 -31.08 7.39 14.96
CA GLU A 78 -30.38 8.57 15.49
C GLU A 78 -28.99 8.76 14.87
N MET A 79 -28.29 7.67 14.55
CA MET A 79 -26.99 7.68 13.88
C MET A 79 -27.09 8.08 12.40
N TRP A 80 -28.22 7.81 11.74
CA TRP A 80 -28.41 7.96 10.30
C TRP A 80 -27.97 9.32 9.71
N PRO A 81 -28.36 10.48 10.27
CA PRO A 81 -27.95 11.77 9.73
C PRO A 81 -26.43 11.95 9.65
N TRP A 82 -25.68 11.38 10.61
CA TRP A 82 -24.23 11.44 10.66
C TRP A 82 -23.57 10.55 9.62
N VAL A 83 -24.11 9.35 9.40
CA VAL A 83 -23.63 8.45 8.34
C VAL A 83 -23.92 9.05 6.97
N GLN A 84 -25.10 9.65 6.77
CA GLN A 84 -25.42 10.34 5.53
C GLN A 84 -24.48 11.52 5.26
N ALA A 85 -24.20 12.35 6.27
CA ALA A 85 -23.25 13.46 6.19
C ALA A 85 -21.82 12.99 5.90
N PHE A 86 -21.42 11.82 6.43
CA PHE A 86 -20.14 11.17 6.14
C PHE A 86 -20.06 10.63 4.70
N ALA A 87 -21.08 9.91 4.24
CA ALA A 87 -21.04 9.19 2.96
C ALA A 87 -21.27 10.10 1.75
N THR A 88 -22.16 11.10 1.86
CA THR A 88 -22.57 11.96 0.73
C THR A 88 -21.41 12.69 0.03
N PRO A 89 -20.46 13.33 0.74
CA PRO A 89 -19.30 13.98 0.11
C PRO A 89 -18.37 13.01 -0.63
N ASN A 90 -18.44 11.73 -0.31
CA ASN A 90 -17.63 10.67 -0.90
C ASN A 90 -18.26 10.06 -2.17
N LEU A 91 -19.42 10.58 -2.59
CA LEU A 91 -20.09 10.25 -3.86
C LEU A 91 -19.54 11.06 -5.05
N GLY A 92 -19.98 10.70 -6.25
CA GLY A 92 -19.73 11.46 -7.46
C GLY A 92 -18.26 11.41 -7.91
N ALA A 93 -17.62 12.57 -8.05
CA ALA A 93 -16.27 12.68 -8.62
C ALA A 93 -15.14 12.25 -7.67
N THR A 94 -15.41 12.21 -6.35
CA THR A 94 -14.41 11.76 -5.37
C THR A 94 -14.23 10.25 -5.42
N GLU A 95 -15.32 9.52 -5.70
CA GLU A 95 -15.37 8.05 -5.82
C GLU A 95 -14.76 7.36 -4.60
N ARG A 96 -15.01 7.88 -3.39
CA ARG A 96 -14.41 7.40 -2.13
C ARG A 96 -15.33 6.54 -1.29
N TYR A 97 -16.64 6.62 -1.52
CA TYR A 97 -17.60 5.83 -0.78
C TYR A 97 -17.47 4.35 -1.13
N VAL A 98 -17.24 3.50 -0.13
CA VAL A 98 -17.23 2.04 -0.29
C VAL A 98 -18.52 1.47 0.31
N PRO A 99 -19.43 0.94 -0.51
CA PRO A 99 -20.70 0.38 -0.03
C PRO A 99 -20.49 -0.90 0.80
N TYR A 100 -21.55 -1.33 1.50
CA TYR A 100 -21.53 -2.58 2.27
C TYR A 100 -21.16 -3.77 1.36
N HIS A 101 -21.85 -3.88 0.22
CA HIS A 101 -21.52 -4.80 -0.84
C HIS A 101 -20.50 -4.17 -1.78
N THR A 102 -19.21 -4.43 -1.56
CA THR A 102 -18.09 -3.86 -2.33
C THR A 102 -18.25 -3.98 -3.86
N ILE A 103 -18.99 -4.99 -4.35
CA ILE A 103 -19.32 -5.14 -5.78
C ILE A 103 -20.08 -3.94 -6.38
N LEU A 104 -20.76 -3.16 -5.53
CA LEU A 104 -21.49 -1.94 -5.91
C LEU A 104 -20.63 -0.69 -5.86
N GLY A 105 -19.36 -0.81 -5.44
CA GLY A 105 -18.38 0.26 -5.52
C GLY A 105 -18.27 0.80 -6.94
N VAL A 106 -17.95 2.08 -7.09
CA VAL A 106 -18.02 2.78 -8.38
C VAL A 106 -17.20 2.08 -9.49
N HIS A 107 -16.05 1.52 -9.12
CA HIS A 107 -15.15 0.84 -10.06
C HIS A 107 -15.53 -0.62 -10.26
N GLU A 108 -15.93 -1.29 -9.19
CA GLU A 108 -16.34 -2.69 -9.16
C GLU A 108 -17.62 -2.91 -9.95
N HIS A 109 -18.64 -2.06 -9.71
CA HIS A 109 -19.90 -2.11 -10.44
C HIS A 109 -19.68 -1.90 -11.94
N PHE A 110 -18.83 -0.92 -12.30
CA PHE A 110 -18.47 -0.70 -13.70
C PHE A 110 -17.78 -1.91 -14.33
N LEU A 111 -16.85 -2.56 -13.63
CA LEU A 111 -16.22 -3.79 -14.12
C LEU A 111 -17.24 -4.90 -14.34
N VAL A 112 -18.21 -5.06 -13.44
CA VAL A 112 -19.27 -6.05 -13.59
C VAL A 112 -20.09 -5.81 -14.86
N GLU A 113 -20.56 -4.58 -15.05
CA GLU A 113 -21.40 -4.20 -16.20
C GLU A 113 -20.62 -4.21 -17.52
N SER A 114 -19.44 -3.59 -17.53
CA SER A 114 -18.71 -3.26 -18.76
C SER A 114 -17.66 -4.31 -19.13
N VAL A 115 -17.30 -5.22 -18.23
CA VAL A 115 -16.27 -6.25 -18.47
C VAL A 115 -16.82 -7.64 -18.20
N HIS A 116 -17.22 -7.97 -16.97
CA HIS A 116 -17.51 -9.36 -16.60
C HIS A 116 -18.74 -9.95 -17.31
N HIS A 117 -19.75 -9.14 -17.60
CA HIS A 117 -20.97 -9.59 -18.29
C HIS A 117 -20.94 -9.42 -19.82
N ARG A 118 -19.80 -8.99 -20.40
CA ARG A 118 -19.66 -8.93 -21.86
C ARG A 118 -19.66 -10.32 -22.47
N LYS A 119 -20.47 -10.49 -23.51
CA LYS A 119 -20.64 -11.76 -24.23
C LYS A 119 -19.65 -11.91 -25.39
N GLU A 120 -19.14 -10.79 -25.87
CA GLU A 120 -18.17 -10.70 -26.97
C GLU A 120 -16.76 -11.16 -26.54
N TRP A 121 -16.53 -11.26 -25.22
CA TRP A 121 -15.25 -11.64 -24.65
C TRP A 121 -15.33 -12.99 -23.96
N ASP A 122 -14.30 -13.81 -24.19
CA ASP A 122 -14.09 -15.01 -23.41
C ASP A 122 -13.66 -14.67 -21.97
N GLU A 123 -13.58 -15.69 -21.12
CA GLU A 123 -13.20 -15.50 -19.72
C GLU A 123 -11.81 -14.89 -19.53
N ARG A 124 -10.83 -15.30 -20.34
CA ARG A 124 -9.46 -14.78 -20.27
C ARG A 124 -9.41 -13.33 -20.70
N GLN A 125 -10.11 -12.97 -21.78
CA GLN A 125 -10.22 -11.61 -22.27
C GLN A 125 -10.84 -10.68 -21.23
N ARG A 126 -11.90 -11.13 -20.53
CA ARG A 126 -12.50 -10.40 -19.40
C ARG A 126 -11.50 -10.20 -18.25
N PHE A 127 -10.73 -11.23 -17.91
CA PHE A 127 -9.68 -11.15 -16.90
C PHE A 127 -8.60 -10.12 -17.27
N LEU A 128 -8.09 -10.16 -18.51
CA LEU A 128 -7.10 -9.18 -18.99
C LEU A 128 -7.67 -7.75 -19.05
N ALA A 129 -8.92 -7.60 -19.49
CA ALA A 129 -9.60 -6.31 -19.57
C ALA A 129 -9.76 -5.63 -18.20
N MET A 130 -10.03 -6.41 -17.16
CA MET A 130 -10.09 -5.92 -15.79
C MET A 130 -8.77 -5.28 -15.34
N PHE A 131 -7.63 -5.90 -15.66
CA PHE A 131 -6.29 -5.36 -15.35
C PHE A 131 -5.99 -4.08 -16.14
N VAL A 132 -6.41 -4.02 -17.41
CA VAL A 132 -6.31 -2.79 -18.22
C VAL A 132 -7.08 -1.65 -17.57
N PHE A 133 -8.32 -1.87 -17.15
CA PHE A 133 -9.10 -0.86 -16.46
C PHE A 133 -8.44 -0.43 -15.14
N ARG A 134 -7.96 -1.39 -14.34
CA ARG A 134 -7.30 -1.11 -13.05
C ARG A 134 -5.98 -0.35 -13.18
N ALA A 135 -5.37 -0.30 -14.36
CA ALA A 135 -4.22 0.56 -14.60
C ALA A 135 -4.51 2.05 -14.34
N HIS A 136 -5.78 2.48 -14.38
CA HIS A 136 -6.17 3.88 -14.25
C HIS A 136 -7.51 4.15 -13.53
N CYS A 137 -8.41 3.17 -13.43
CA CYS A 137 -9.75 3.22 -12.83
C CYS A 137 -10.68 4.33 -13.38
N LYS A 138 -10.47 4.82 -14.61
CA LYS A 138 -11.32 5.85 -15.23
C LYS A 138 -12.33 5.26 -16.22
N ARG A 139 -13.61 5.26 -15.82
CA ARG A 139 -14.73 4.67 -16.58
C ARG A 139 -14.91 5.27 -17.96
N ASP A 140 -14.85 6.59 -18.08
CA ASP A 140 -15.01 7.30 -19.35
C ASP A 140 -13.80 7.10 -20.28
N LEU A 141 -12.58 7.13 -19.75
CA LEU A 141 -11.38 6.77 -20.49
C LEU A 141 -11.46 5.34 -21.05
N PHE A 142 -11.83 4.37 -20.21
CA PHE A 142 -11.97 2.97 -20.64
C PHE A 142 -13.02 2.84 -21.74
N THR A 143 -14.22 3.39 -21.50
CA THR A 143 -15.37 3.25 -22.41
C THR A 143 -15.14 3.96 -23.75
N GLN A 144 -14.54 5.15 -23.75
CA GLN A 144 -14.43 5.97 -24.96
C GLN A 144 -13.14 5.75 -25.74
N ALA A 145 -12.02 5.42 -25.06
CA ALA A 145 -10.73 5.28 -25.72
C ALA A 145 -10.28 3.83 -25.89
N GLN A 146 -10.46 2.99 -24.88
CA GLN A 146 -9.86 1.64 -24.88
C GLN A 146 -10.82 0.57 -25.40
N LEU A 147 -12.05 0.58 -24.90
CA LEU A 147 -13.07 -0.40 -25.23
C LEU A 147 -13.34 -0.54 -26.74
N PRO A 148 -13.43 0.54 -27.55
CA PRO A 148 -13.63 0.40 -29.00
C PRO A 148 -12.50 -0.34 -29.71
N ILE A 149 -11.28 -0.30 -29.17
CA ILE A 149 -10.14 -1.06 -29.69
C ILE A 149 -10.21 -2.51 -29.19
N MET A 150 -10.53 -2.73 -27.92
CA MET A 150 -10.65 -4.05 -27.30
C MET A 150 -11.82 -4.89 -27.84
N LEU A 151 -12.82 -4.27 -28.47
CA LEU A 151 -13.88 -4.99 -29.16
C LEU A 151 -13.43 -5.62 -30.49
N LYS A 152 -12.28 -5.22 -31.03
CA LYS A 152 -11.75 -5.78 -32.28
C LYS A 152 -11.01 -7.09 -32.00
N ALA A 153 -11.36 -8.16 -32.71
CA ALA A 153 -10.67 -9.46 -32.57
C ALA A 153 -9.15 -9.36 -32.79
N SER A 154 -8.70 -8.40 -33.61
CA SER A 154 -7.26 -8.14 -33.83
C SER A 154 -6.52 -7.68 -32.58
N PHE A 155 -7.17 -6.98 -31.64
CA PHE A 155 -6.54 -6.55 -30.39
C PHE A 155 -6.10 -7.75 -29.55
N TRP A 156 -6.94 -8.79 -29.48
CA TRP A 156 -6.68 -9.96 -28.64
C TRP A 156 -5.59 -10.90 -29.18
N LYS A 157 -5.08 -10.67 -30.39
CA LYS A 157 -3.92 -11.40 -30.94
C LYS A 157 -2.63 -11.04 -30.22
N ASP A 158 -2.44 -9.76 -29.88
CA ASP A 158 -1.31 -9.25 -29.10
C ASP A 158 -1.72 -7.97 -28.34
N PRO A 159 -2.37 -8.12 -27.17
CA PRO A 159 -2.81 -6.97 -26.37
C PRO A 159 -1.65 -6.06 -25.97
N ILE A 160 -0.47 -6.61 -25.67
CA ILE A 160 0.70 -5.84 -25.24
C ILE A 160 1.18 -4.93 -26.37
N ALA A 161 1.24 -5.43 -27.62
CA ALA A 161 1.61 -4.60 -28.77
C ALA A 161 0.68 -3.40 -28.98
N ALA A 162 -0.59 -3.51 -28.63
CA ALA A 162 -1.53 -2.38 -28.74
C ALA A 162 -1.15 -1.20 -27.83
N PHE A 163 -0.50 -1.47 -26.70
CA PHE A 163 -0.05 -0.47 -25.70
C PHE A 163 1.41 -0.03 -25.89
N LYS A 164 2.16 -0.62 -26.82
CA LYS A 164 3.53 -0.18 -27.12
C LYS A 164 3.57 1.28 -27.57
N PRO A 165 4.74 1.95 -27.44
CA PRO A 165 4.97 3.29 -27.99
C PRO A 165 4.45 3.48 -29.42
N GLY A 166 3.52 4.42 -29.61
CA GLY A 166 2.88 4.71 -30.91
C GLY A 166 1.80 3.71 -31.34
N GLY A 167 1.49 2.73 -30.49
CA GLY A 167 0.45 1.73 -30.72
C GLY A 167 -0.97 2.32 -30.77
N PRO A 168 -1.96 1.55 -31.25
CA PRO A 168 -3.34 2.01 -31.38
C PRO A 168 -3.93 2.49 -30.06
N MET A 169 -3.58 1.86 -28.93
CA MET A 169 -4.12 2.25 -27.63
C MET A 169 -3.55 3.57 -27.14
N GLU A 170 -2.24 3.80 -27.28
CA GLU A 170 -1.62 5.08 -26.92
C GLU A 170 -2.21 6.23 -27.74
N LYS A 171 -2.38 6.02 -29.05
CA LYS A 171 -2.99 7.00 -29.95
C LYS A 171 -4.42 7.35 -29.53
N SER A 172 -5.22 6.33 -29.20
CA SER A 172 -6.61 6.52 -28.77
C SER A 172 -6.71 7.29 -27.45
N ILE A 173 -5.92 6.92 -26.44
CA ILE A 173 -5.87 7.62 -25.14
C ILE A 173 -5.41 9.08 -25.35
N ARG A 174 -4.41 9.31 -26.21
CA ARG A 174 -3.95 10.67 -26.55
C ARG A 174 -5.03 11.49 -27.24
N GLN A 175 -5.77 10.90 -28.17
CA GLN A 175 -6.90 11.58 -28.83
C GLN A 175 -8.02 11.90 -27.84
N TYR A 176 -8.35 10.97 -26.95
CA TYR A 176 -9.31 11.19 -25.87
C TYR A 176 -8.88 12.37 -24.98
N ARG A 177 -7.60 12.39 -24.57
CA ARG A 177 -7.03 13.47 -23.76
C ARG A 177 -7.14 14.82 -24.47
N LYS A 178 -6.69 14.89 -25.73
CA LYS A 178 -6.78 16.12 -26.55
C LYS A 178 -8.21 16.63 -26.73
N LYS A 179 -9.17 15.72 -26.88
CA LYS A 179 -10.58 16.06 -27.11
C LYS A 179 -11.28 16.55 -25.83
N THR A 180 -10.98 15.94 -24.69
CA THR A 180 -11.80 16.11 -23.48
C THR A 180 -11.11 16.90 -22.38
N SER A 181 -9.77 16.99 -22.40
CA SER A 181 -8.93 17.52 -21.33
C SER A 181 -9.22 16.90 -19.94
N LYS A 182 -9.94 15.78 -19.88
CA LYS A 182 -10.33 15.14 -18.63
C LYS A 182 -9.15 14.41 -17.98
N PRO A 183 -9.12 14.30 -16.64
CA PRO A 183 -8.12 13.50 -15.93
C PRO A 183 -8.07 12.06 -16.44
N LEU A 184 -6.86 11.53 -16.65
CA LEU A 184 -6.67 10.15 -17.12
C LEU A 184 -6.58 9.12 -15.98
N LEU A 185 -6.40 9.57 -14.74
CA LEU A 185 -6.29 8.76 -13.53
C LEU A 185 -7.30 9.21 -12.47
N THR A 186 -7.76 8.28 -11.62
CA THR A 186 -8.56 8.61 -10.43
C THR A 186 -7.71 9.21 -9.32
N SER A 187 -8.39 9.83 -8.34
CA SER A 187 -7.76 10.39 -7.14
C SER A 187 -7.00 9.34 -6.31
N CYS A 188 -7.35 8.07 -6.48
CA CYS A 188 -6.70 6.91 -5.84
C CYS A 188 -5.27 6.69 -6.35
N PHE A 189 -4.95 7.12 -7.58
CA PHE A 189 -3.61 7.00 -8.15
C PHE A 189 -2.88 8.34 -8.10
N ARG A 190 -2.37 8.69 -6.90
CA ARG A 190 -1.50 9.86 -6.70
C ARG A 190 -0.04 9.63 -7.11
N ILE A 191 0.25 8.50 -7.75
CA ILE A 191 1.61 8.15 -8.17
C ILE A 191 2.04 9.12 -9.27
N ILE A 192 3.04 9.92 -8.97
CA ILE A 192 3.70 10.80 -9.91
C ILE A 192 4.40 9.90 -10.94
N PRO A 193 4.04 9.96 -12.23
CA PRO A 193 4.68 9.14 -13.23
C PRO A 193 6.14 9.58 -13.42
N GLU A 194 7.03 8.63 -13.67
CA GLU A 194 8.37 8.94 -14.17
C GLU A 194 8.28 9.84 -15.42
N ARG A 195 9.14 10.86 -15.50
CA ARG A 195 9.16 11.77 -16.64
C ARG A 195 9.95 11.17 -17.79
N LEU A 196 9.26 10.43 -18.66
CA LEU A 196 9.79 9.79 -19.87
C LEU A 196 9.73 10.70 -21.10
N LEU A 197 8.77 11.62 -21.14
CA LEU A 197 8.54 12.56 -22.25
C LEU A 197 8.52 14.01 -21.73
N LYS A 198 8.82 14.96 -22.63
CA LYS A 198 8.85 16.40 -22.29
C LYS A 198 7.45 16.96 -22.03
N ASP A 199 6.50 16.60 -22.89
CA ASP A 199 5.09 16.99 -22.78
C ASP A 199 4.40 16.15 -21.69
N ASP A 200 3.72 16.84 -20.77
CA ASP A 200 3.15 16.20 -19.57
C ASP A 200 1.95 15.31 -19.88
N ASP A 201 1.12 15.70 -20.87
CA ASP A 201 -0.01 14.90 -21.31
C ASP A 201 0.46 13.64 -22.03
N GLU A 202 1.43 13.75 -22.95
CA GLU A 202 2.04 12.60 -23.59
C GLU A 202 2.76 11.70 -22.59
N ASN A 203 3.44 12.27 -21.60
CA ASN A 203 4.09 11.52 -20.53
C ASN A 203 3.09 10.73 -19.69
N LEU A 204 1.96 11.36 -19.32
CA LEU A 204 0.89 10.71 -18.57
C LEU A 204 0.28 9.55 -19.37
N VAL A 205 -0.02 9.78 -20.65
CA VAL A 205 -0.51 8.73 -21.55
C VAL A 205 0.50 7.58 -21.64
N ARG A 206 1.80 7.88 -21.84
CA ARG A 206 2.86 6.88 -21.90
C ARG A 206 3.00 6.09 -20.60
N SER A 207 2.83 6.74 -19.46
CA SER A 207 2.88 6.07 -18.16
C SER A 207 1.72 5.08 -17.98
N ILE A 208 0.50 5.47 -18.38
CA ILE A 208 -0.67 4.59 -18.34
C ILE A 208 -0.48 3.39 -19.26
N THR A 209 0.03 3.59 -20.48
CA THR A 209 0.25 2.46 -21.41
C THR A 209 1.36 1.53 -20.92
N ASN A 210 2.47 2.07 -20.40
CA ASN A 210 3.54 1.27 -19.79
C ASN A 210 3.05 0.47 -18.58
N ARG A 211 2.19 1.07 -17.74
CA ARG A 211 1.55 0.35 -16.61
C ARG A 211 0.61 -0.74 -17.10
N SER A 212 -0.19 -0.45 -18.12
CA SER A 212 -1.13 -1.42 -18.72
C SER A 212 -0.40 -2.62 -19.32
N MET A 213 0.75 -2.42 -19.98
CA MET A 213 1.59 -3.51 -20.49
C MET A 213 2.07 -4.43 -19.35
N ARG A 214 2.66 -3.86 -18.30
CA ARG A 214 3.10 -4.62 -17.11
C ARG A 214 1.95 -5.40 -16.48
N LEU A 215 0.80 -4.75 -16.31
CA LEU A 215 -0.39 -5.40 -15.75
C LEU A 215 -0.93 -6.51 -16.65
N LEU A 216 -0.83 -6.38 -17.99
CA LEU A 216 -1.21 -7.45 -18.91
C LEU A 216 -0.25 -8.65 -18.83
N GLU A 217 1.04 -8.42 -18.64
CA GLU A 217 2.02 -9.49 -18.41
C GLU A 217 1.69 -10.26 -17.12
N VAL A 218 1.47 -9.53 -16.02
CA VAL A 218 1.04 -10.11 -14.73
C VAL A 218 -0.30 -10.83 -14.88
N ALA A 219 -1.27 -10.25 -15.58
CA ALA A 219 -2.57 -10.87 -15.77
C ALA A 219 -2.48 -12.18 -16.57
N GLY A 220 -1.54 -12.26 -17.53
CA GLY A 220 -1.27 -13.47 -18.30
C GLY A 220 -0.86 -14.65 -17.42
N SER A 221 0.06 -14.45 -16.48
CA SER A 221 0.49 -15.49 -15.52
C SER A 221 -0.56 -15.73 -14.44
N ALA A 222 -1.13 -14.66 -13.87
CA ALA A 222 -2.13 -14.73 -12.81
C ALA A 222 -3.39 -15.49 -13.25
N PHE A 223 -3.81 -15.39 -14.51
CA PHE A 223 -4.95 -16.16 -15.03
C PHE A 223 -4.66 -17.67 -15.03
N GLY A 224 -3.44 -18.08 -15.39
CA GLY A 224 -3.02 -19.48 -15.33
C GLY A 224 -3.08 -20.02 -13.89
N THR A 225 -2.54 -19.26 -12.94
CA THR A 225 -2.61 -19.56 -11.51
C THR A 225 -4.05 -19.65 -11.00
N LEU A 226 -4.90 -18.70 -11.39
CA LEU A 226 -6.31 -18.69 -11.01
C LEU A 226 -7.03 -19.96 -11.50
N LYS A 227 -6.73 -20.40 -12.72
CA LYS A 227 -7.35 -21.58 -13.34
C LYS A 227 -6.74 -22.92 -12.92
N ASP A 228 -5.62 -22.92 -12.20
CA ASP A 228 -5.01 -24.15 -11.74
C ASP A 228 -5.82 -24.78 -10.62
N LYS A 229 -6.53 -25.88 -10.93
CA LYS A 229 -7.34 -26.64 -9.97
C LYS A 229 -6.50 -27.38 -8.93
N LYS A 230 -5.19 -27.52 -9.13
CA LYS A 230 -4.27 -28.17 -8.16
C LYS A 230 -3.90 -27.24 -7.02
N LEU A 231 -3.95 -25.93 -7.23
CA LEU A 231 -3.62 -24.94 -6.22
C LEU A 231 -4.80 -24.68 -5.30
N LYS A 232 -4.54 -24.65 -3.99
CA LYS A 232 -5.51 -24.18 -3.00
C LYS A 232 -5.67 -22.65 -3.09
N PRO A 233 -6.81 -22.08 -2.64
CA PRO A 233 -7.04 -20.64 -2.64
C PRO A 233 -5.88 -19.81 -2.06
N ALA A 234 -5.32 -20.21 -0.92
CA ALA A 234 -4.20 -19.51 -0.29
C ALA A 234 -2.92 -19.52 -1.15
N GLN A 235 -2.66 -20.60 -1.89
CA GLN A 235 -1.53 -20.72 -2.81
C GLN A 235 -1.75 -19.85 -4.06
N LYS A 236 -2.98 -19.83 -4.59
CA LYS A 236 -3.35 -18.96 -5.71
C LYS A 236 -3.18 -17.49 -5.34
N PHE A 237 -3.67 -17.08 -4.17
CA PHE A 237 -3.51 -15.72 -3.67
C PHE A 237 -2.03 -15.35 -3.55
N ALA A 238 -1.22 -16.19 -2.88
CA ALA A 238 0.20 -15.93 -2.70
C ALA A 238 0.92 -15.77 -4.05
N ALA A 239 0.70 -16.68 -4.99
CA ALA A 239 1.32 -16.63 -6.32
C ALA A 239 0.87 -15.41 -7.14
N ILE A 240 -0.42 -15.05 -7.12
CA ILE A 240 -0.93 -13.85 -7.81
C ILE A 240 -0.35 -12.59 -7.16
N SER A 241 -0.34 -12.53 -5.82
CA SER A 241 0.19 -11.39 -5.06
C SER A 241 1.68 -11.18 -5.35
N SER A 242 2.49 -12.24 -5.31
CA SER A 242 3.91 -12.20 -5.66
C SER A 242 4.13 -11.74 -7.09
N ALA A 243 3.38 -12.29 -8.06
CA ALA A 243 3.49 -11.88 -9.46
C ALA A 243 3.19 -10.38 -9.66
N VAL A 244 2.23 -9.82 -8.90
CA VAL A 244 1.96 -8.38 -8.92
C VAL A 244 3.12 -7.60 -8.30
N GLN A 245 3.63 -8.01 -7.15
CA GLN A 245 4.67 -7.28 -6.41
C GLN A 245 6.06 -7.32 -7.09
N GLU A 246 6.36 -8.40 -7.82
CA GLU A 246 7.60 -8.54 -8.59
C GLU A 246 7.62 -7.66 -9.85
N ALA A 247 6.45 -7.26 -10.35
CA ALA A 247 6.35 -6.39 -11.50
C ALA A 247 6.76 -4.96 -11.14
N GLN A 248 7.72 -4.41 -11.88
CA GLN A 248 8.30 -3.09 -11.62
C GLN A 248 7.22 -2.01 -11.43
N GLY A 249 7.23 -1.34 -10.29
CA GLY A 249 6.32 -0.22 -9.98
C GLY A 249 4.91 -0.64 -9.56
N LEU A 250 4.67 -1.94 -9.35
CA LEU A 250 3.47 -2.48 -8.70
C LEU A 250 3.90 -2.98 -7.31
N GLY A 251 3.25 -2.48 -6.25
CA GLY A 251 3.56 -2.83 -4.87
C GLY A 251 2.42 -3.60 -4.19
N GLU A 252 2.53 -3.78 -2.88
CA GLU A 252 1.53 -4.49 -2.07
C GLU A 252 0.11 -3.93 -2.23
N THR A 253 -0.05 -2.60 -2.30
CA THR A 253 -1.35 -1.96 -2.54
C THR A 253 -1.99 -2.42 -3.86
N TRP A 254 -1.19 -2.62 -4.90
CA TRP A 254 -1.68 -3.13 -6.18
C TRP A 254 -2.11 -4.59 -6.06
N ALA A 255 -1.32 -5.41 -5.35
CA ALA A 255 -1.65 -6.80 -5.12
C ALA A 255 -3.00 -6.92 -4.39
N LYS A 256 -3.20 -6.18 -3.30
CA LYS A 256 -4.46 -6.11 -2.55
C LYS A 256 -5.64 -5.65 -3.41
N MET A 257 -5.47 -4.56 -4.16
CA MET A 257 -6.55 -4.05 -5.02
C MET A 257 -6.93 -5.08 -6.11
N LEU A 258 -5.95 -5.69 -6.77
CA LEU A 258 -6.20 -6.62 -7.86
C LEU A 258 -6.80 -7.94 -7.36
N THR A 259 -6.34 -8.47 -6.24
CA THR A 259 -6.92 -9.70 -5.65
C THR A 259 -8.37 -9.49 -5.23
N VAL A 260 -8.75 -8.31 -4.76
CA VAL A 260 -10.17 -7.96 -4.53
C VAL A 260 -10.97 -8.05 -5.83
N CYS A 261 -10.45 -7.52 -6.94
CA CYS A 261 -11.16 -7.58 -8.22
C CYS A 261 -11.30 -9.01 -8.75
N VAL A 262 -10.25 -9.82 -8.58
CA VAL A 262 -10.28 -11.23 -8.95
C VAL A 262 -11.31 -11.97 -8.10
N ASP A 263 -11.35 -11.75 -6.79
CA ASP A 263 -12.33 -12.41 -5.92
C ASP A 263 -13.77 -11.98 -6.22
N LEU A 264 -13.99 -10.71 -6.60
CA LEU A 264 -15.31 -10.24 -7.05
C LEU A 264 -15.76 -10.88 -8.37
N GLY A 265 -14.84 -11.06 -9.32
CA GLY A 265 -15.11 -11.70 -10.62
C GLY A 265 -15.23 -13.23 -10.55
N TRP A 266 -14.54 -13.86 -9.59
CA TRP A 266 -14.45 -15.31 -9.40
C TRP A 266 -14.61 -15.71 -7.91
N PRO A 267 -15.76 -15.41 -7.27
CA PRO A 267 -15.93 -15.58 -5.82
C PRO A 267 -15.88 -17.03 -5.33
N GLU A 268 -16.04 -18.01 -6.22
CA GLU A 268 -15.81 -19.42 -5.92
C GLU A 268 -14.34 -19.74 -5.58
N GLU A 269 -13.40 -18.91 -6.01
CA GLU A 269 -11.97 -19.09 -5.75
C GLU A 269 -11.59 -18.72 -4.31
N ARG A 270 -12.42 -17.92 -3.63
CA ARG A 270 -12.29 -17.57 -2.20
C ARG A 270 -10.88 -17.10 -1.85
N LEU A 271 -10.26 -16.33 -2.71
CA LEU A 271 -8.87 -15.87 -2.56
C LEU A 271 -8.74 -15.03 -1.30
N LEU A 272 -9.65 -14.06 -1.10
CA LEU A 272 -9.64 -13.19 0.08
C LEU A 272 -10.02 -13.95 1.35
N ALA A 273 -11.02 -14.83 1.28
CA ALA A 273 -11.41 -15.62 2.46
C ALA A 273 -10.30 -16.57 2.94
N SER A 274 -9.37 -16.95 2.06
CA SER A 274 -8.23 -17.81 2.40
C SER A 274 -7.06 -17.06 3.05
N GLN A 275 -7.01 -15.73 2.90
CA GLN A 275 -5.94 -14.86 3.36
C GLN A 275 -6.53 -13.67 4.11
N CYS A 276 -6.68 -13.85 5.41
CA CYS A 276 -7.24 -12.85 6.32
C CYS A 276 -6.18 -11.87 6.84
N ASP A 277 -5.31 -11.36 5.94
CA ASP A 277 -4.39 -10.29 6.33
C ASP A 277 -5.19 -9.02 6.58
N VAL A 278 -5.21 -8.58 7.83
CA VAL A 278 -5.93 -7.38 8.23
C VAL A 278 -5.22 -6.16 7.65
N GLY A 279 -5.90 -5.44 6.76
CA GLY A 279 -5.40 -4.17 6.26
C GLY A 279 -5.20 -3.18 7.41
N THR A 280 -4.18 -2.32 7.32
CA THR A 280 -3.94 -1.21 8.27
C THR A 280 -5.20 -0.33 8.44
N GLY A 281 -6.00 -0.25 7.38
CA GLY A 281 -7.37 0.24 7.34
C GLY A 281 -8.29 -0.17 8.49
N ALA A 282 -8.26 -1.47 8.81
CA ALA A 282 -9.22 -2.13 9.68
C ALA A 282 -8.67 -2.41 11.08
N LEU A 283 -7.35 -2.28 11.29
CA LEU A 283 -6.68 -2.75 12.51
C LEU A 283 -7.11 -1.98 13.77
N GLY A 284 -7.10 -0.65 13.75
CA GLY A 284 -7.56 0.18 14.88
C GLY A 284 -8.99 -0.20 15.34
N PRO A 285 -9.98 -0.13 14.43
CA PRO A 285 -11.34 -0.59 14.72
C PRO A 285 -11.42 -2.03 15.23
N LEU A 286 -10.68 -2.96 14.61
CA LEU A 286 -10.64 -4.36 15.02
C LEU A 286 -10.24 -4.49 16.50
N ARG A 287 -9.21 -3.75 16.92
CA ARG A 287 -8.74 -3.71 18.31
C ARG A 287 -9.78 -3.09 19.24
N CYS A 288 -10.37 -1.95 18.87
CA CYS A 288 -11.36 -1.29 19.71
C CYS A 288 -12.62 -2.12 19.97
N LEU A 289 -13.01 -2.97 19.02
CA LEU A 289 -14.24 -3.75 19.11
C LEU A 289 -14.08 -5.07 19.88
N LEU A 290 -12.84 -5.52 20.10
CA LEU A 290 -12.55 -6.74 20.87
C LEU A 290 -12.30 -6.40 22.34
N GLU A 291 -12.77 -7.27 23.24
CA GLU A 291 -12.48 -7.14 24.67
C GLU A 291 -10.96 -7.14 24.92
N ASN A 292 -10.46 -6.15 25.67
CA ASN A 292 -9.03 -5.96 25.94
C ASN A 292 -8.14 -5.90 24.67
N GLY A 293 -8.69 -5.48 23.53
CA GLY A 293 -7.96 -5.40 22.26
C GLY A 293 -7.84 -6.72 21.49
N GLY A 294 -8.25 -7.85 22.07
CA GLY A 294 -8.16 -9.17 21.45
C GLY A 294 -6.73 -9.72 21.24
N PRO A 295 -6.59 -10.88 20.55
CA PRO A 295 -5.30 -11.56 20.35
C PRO A 295 -4.25 -10.75 19.59
N ARG A 296 -2.98 -10.79 19.96
CA ARG A 296 -1.91 -10.01 19.28
C ARG A 296 -1.78 -10.34 17.79
N ASP A 297 -2.00 -11.58 17.39
CA ASP A 297 -2.05 -11.94 15.97
C ASP A 297 -3.26 -11.31 15.29
N ARG A 298 -3.03 -10.56 14.19
CA ARG A 298 -4.08 -9.79 13.52
C ARG A 298 -5.13 -10.69 12.90
N ARG A 299 -4.72 -11.85 12.37
CA ARG A 299 -5.63 -12.80 11.73
C ARG A 299 -6.50 -13.48 12.78
N GLU A 300 -5.92 -13.90 13.89
CA GLU A 300 -6.65 -14.45 15.03
C GLU A 300 -7.66 -13.45 15.57
N ALA A 301 -7.26 -12.18 15.79
CA ALA A 301 -8.18 -11.12 16.19
C ALA A 301 -9.35 -10.94 15.21
N LEU A 302 -9.09 -10.93 13.90
CA LEU A 302 -10.16 -10.83 12.91
C LEU A 302 -11.10 -12.05 12.96
N VAL A 303 -10.57 -13.25 13.14
CA VAL A 303 -11.38 -14.47 13.29
C VAL A 303 -12.25 -14.40 14.55
N THR A 304 -11.68 -13.92 15.67
CA THR A 304 -12.42 -13.72 16.92
C THR A 304 -13.56 -12.72 16.74
N LEU A 305 -13.29 -11.52 16.21
CA LEU A 305 -14.35 -10.52 15.99
C LEU A 305 -15.39 -11.02 14.99
N LEU A 306 -14.97 -11.75 13.95
CA LEU A 306 -15.89 -12.34 12.99
C LEU A 306 -16.82 -13.36 13.63
N GLN A 307 -16.30 -14.19 14.53
CA GLN A 307 -17.10 -15.16 15.28
C GLN A 307 -18.09 -14.44 16.22
N GLU A 308 -17.63 -13.44 16.96
CA GLU A 308 -18.50 -12.61 17.82
C GLU A 308 -19.62 -11.95 17.01
N ALA A 309 -19.28 -11.28 15.91
CA ALA A 309 -20.23 -10.62 15.02
C ALA A 309 -21.27 -11.59 14.45
N ASN A 310 -20.85 -12.78 14.01
CA ASN A 310 -21.73 -13.77 13.40
C ASN A 310 -22.58 -14.53 14.42
N SER A 311 -22.11 -14.70 15.65
CA SER A 311 -22.86 -15.37 16.73
C SER A 311 -23.73 -14.44 17.58
N SER A 312 -23.52 -13.12 17.49
CA SER A 312 -24.17 -12.12 18.33
C SER A 312 -25.70 -12.21 18.23
N GLN A 313 -26.34 -12.24 19.40
CA GLN A 313 -27.81 -12.30 19.56
C GLN A 313 -28.41 -10.99 20.07
N SER A 314 -27.63 -9.91 20.10
CA SER A 314 -28.13 -8.59 20.52
C SER A 314 -29.25 -8.12 19.60
N GLN A 315 -30.13 -7.26 20.13
CA GLN A 315 -31.25 -6.75 19.36
C GLN A 315 -30.78 -5.96 18.12
N THR A 316 -29.75 -5.14 18.28
CA THR A 316 -29.05 -4.41 17.20
C THR A 316 -28.57 -5.33 16.08
N THR A 317 -27.95 -6.48 16.42
CA THR A 317 -27.48 -7.45 15.41
C THR A 317 -28.65 -8.09 14.66
N LYS A 318 -29.76 -8.40 15.34
CA LYS A 318 -30.98 -8.90 14.69
C LYS A 318 -31.56 -7.89 13.70
N HIS A 319 -31.64 -6.62 14.09
CA HIS A 319 -32.07 -5.55 13.20
C HIS A 319 -31.13 -5.41 11.99
N PHE A 320 -29.81 -5.48 12.20
CA PHE A 320 -28.84 -5.50 11.11
C PHE A 320 -29.10 -6.61 10.09
N TRP A 321 -29.28 -7.87 10.54
CA TRP A 321 -29.55 -8.98 9.64
C TRP A 321 -30.89 -8.82 8.89
N ALA A 322 -31.90 -8.26 9.55
CA ALA A 322 -33.19 -7.96 8.91
C ALA A 322 -33.05 -6.89 7.80
N VAL A 323 -32.33 -5.80 8.08
CA VAL A 323 -32.03 -4.74 7.09
C VAL A 323 -31.23 -5.32 5.92
N LEU A 324 -30.17 -6.09 6.18
CA LEU A 324 -29.34 -6.71 5.15
C LEU A 324 -30.18 -7.60 4.21
N LYS A 325 -31.02 -8.48 4.77
CA LYS A 325 -31.92 -9.34 3.99
C LYS A 325 -32.87 -8.55 3.09
N SER A 326 -33.41 -7.44 3.61
CA SER A 326 -34.29 -6.54 2.85
C SER A 326 -33.54 -5.88 1.69
N VAL A 327 -32.39 -5.26 1.99
CA VAL A 327 -31.51 -4.59 1.00
C VAL A 327 -31.10 -5.55 -0.11
N GLU A 328 -30.58 -6.73 0.25
CA GLU A 328 -30.17 -7.70 -0.76
C GLU A 328 -31.33 -8.20 -1.62
N LYS A 329 -32.54 -8.33 -1.07
CA LYS A 329 -33.74 -8.66 -1.88
C LYS A 329 -33.99 -7.59 -2.94
N MET A 330 -33.91 -6.31 -2.58
CA MET A 330 -34.06 -5.20 -3.52
C MET A 330 -32.94 -5.17 -4.57
N LEU A 331 -31.69 -5.35 -4.14
CA LEU A 331 -30.54 -5.41 -5.04
C LEU A 331 -30.65 -6.56 -6.05
N ARG A 332 -30.99 -7.77 -5.60
CA ARG A 332 -31.20 -8.92 -6.49
C ARG A 332 -32.35 -8.70 -7.47
N ALA A 333 -33.42 -8.01 -7.07
CA ALA A 333 -34.51 -7.65 -7.98
C ALA A 333 -34.06 -6.62 -9.03
N LYS A 334 -33.35 -5.56 -8.61
CA LYS A 334 -32.83 -4.50 -9.48
C LYS A 334 -31.79 -5.01 -10.49
N TYR A 335 -30.86 -5.83 -10.01
CA TYR A 335 -29.70 -6.32 -10.76
C TYR A 335 -29.85 -7.76 -11.23
N LYS A 336 -31.08 -8.25 -11.44
CA LYS A 336 -31.37 -9.63 -11.88
C LYS A 336 -30.63 -10.07 -13.16
N ASN A 337 -30.21 -9.12 -13.99
CA ASN A 337 -29.46 -9.37 -15.23
C ASN A 337 -27.93 -9.38 -15.03
N LEU A 338 -27.45 -9.15 -13.81
CA LEU A 338 -26.03 -9.15 -13.43
C LEU A 338 -25.77 -10.21 -12.33
N PRO A 339 -25.71 -11.50 -12.69
CA PRO A 339 -25.51 -12.61 -11.76
C PRO A 339 -24.41 -12.44 -10.71
N LEU A 340 -23.29 -11.76 -11.02
CA LEU A 340 -22.23 -11.52 -10.02
C LEU A 340 -22.70 -10.63 -8.87
N ILE A 341 -23.47 -9.57 -9.15
CA ILE A 341 -24.06 -8.73 -8.09
C ILE A 341 -25.03 -9.57 -7.27
N CYS A 342 -25.88 -10.37 -7.91
CA CYS A 342 -26.82 -11.24 -7.19
C CYS A 342 -26.12 -12.28 -6.30
N LYS A 343 -24.97 -12.81 -6.74
CA LYS A 343 -24.17 -13.78 -5.97
C LYS A 343 -23.51 -13.13 -4.74
N GLN A 344 -23.07 -11.88 -4.88
CA GLN A 344 -22.42 -11.10 -3.82
C GLN A 344 -23.43 -10.50 -2.82
N ALA A 345 -24.61 -10.09 -3.29
CA ALA A 345 -25.73 -9.69 -2.46
C ALA A 345 -26.58 -10.92 -2.10
N ASN A 346 -25.98 -11.89 -1.41
CA ASN A 346 -26.64 -13.11 -0.93
C ASN A 346 -25.96 -13.67 0.33
N THR A 347 -25.75 -12.80 1.29
CA THR A 347 -25.14 -13.11 2.58
C THR A 347 -26.12 -13.91 3.42
N LYS A 348 -25.69 -15.06 3.93
CA LYS A 348 -26.50 -15.82 4.87
C LYS A 348 -26.45 -15.16 6.24
N GLU A 349 -27.57 -15.16 6.95
CA GLU A 349 -27.63 -14.70 8.33
C GLU A 349 -26.60 -15.42 9.20
N GLY A 350 -25.88 -14.66 10.03
CA GLY A 350 -24.77 -15.18 10.85
C GLY A 350 -23.56 -15.64 10.03
N ASN A 351 -23.42 -15.19 8.78
CA ASN A 351 -22.31 -15.59 7.90
C ASN A 351 -21.73 -14.41 7.12
N MET A 352 -21.44 -13.32 7.83
CA MET A 352 -20.62 -12.23 7.31
C MET A 352 -19.25 -12.80 6.94
N SER A 353 -18.71 -12.38 5.80
CA SER A 353 -17.38 -12.81 5.38
C SER A 353 -16.29 -11.96 6.07
N ALA A 354 -15.10 -12.54 6.27
CA ALA A 354 -13.94 -11.81 6.77
C ALA A 354 -13.59 -10.59 5.88
N ALA A 355 -13.76 -10.72 4.56
CA ALA A 355 -13.52 -9.63 3.62
C ALA A 355 -14.53 -8.48 3.80
N THR A 356 -15.81 -8.80 3.94
CA THR A 356 -16.87 -7.82 4.22
C THR A 356 -16.60 -7.10 5.54
N LEU A 357 -16.32 -7.86 6.61
CA LEU A 357 -16.02 -7.28 7.92
C LEU A 357 -14.84 -6.30 7.84
N GLN A 358 -13.72 -6.69 7.22
CA GLN A 358 -12.56 -5.81 7.08
C GLN A 358 -12.87 -4.50 6.32
N VAL A 359 -13.60 -4.58 5.21
CA VAL A 359 -14.00 -3.38 4.45
C VAL A 359 -14.86 -2.48 5.33
N GLN A 360 -15.84 -3.04 6.04
CA GLN A 360 -16.71 -2.27 6.91
C GLN A 360 -15.98 -1.69 8.12
N LEU A 361 -14.96 -2.36 8.66
CA LEU A 361 -14.08 -1.79 9.69
C LEU A 361 -13.32 -0.55 9.16
N CYS A 362 -12.85 -0.60 7.90
CA CYS A 362 -12.18 0.55 7.29
C CYS A 362 -13.12 1.76 7.11
N GLU A 363 -14.37 1.52 6.72
CA GLU A 363 -15.38 2.57 6.59
C GLU A 363 -15.84 3.08 7.96
N TYR A 364 -15.98 2.19 8.94
CA TYR A 364 -16.32 2.54 10.32
C TYR A 364 -15.27 3.45 10.95
N ARG A 365 -13.98 3.17 10.72
CA ARG A 365 -12.88 4.06 11.13
C ARG A 365 -13.04 5.48 10.58
N GLN A 366 -13.29 5.59 9.27
CA GLN A 366 -13.45 6.88 8.61
C GLN A 366 -14.69 7.63 9.10
N PHE A 367 -15.78 6.88 9.33
CA PHE A 367 -16.99 7.41 9.95
C PHE A 367 -16.73 7.94 11.37
N ARG A 368 -16.06 7.16 12.23
CA ARG A 368 -15.69 7.58 13.59
C ARG A 368 -14.83 8.84 13.60
N HIS A 369 -13.82 8.93 12.72
CA HIS A 369 -13.06 10.17 12.55
C HIS A 369 -13.93 11.34 12.07
N SER A 370 -14.87 11.11 11.17
CA SER A 370 -15.85 12.13 10.74
C SER A 370 -16.78 12.55 11.89
N LEU A 371 -17.20 11.61 12.73
CA LEU A 371 -18.05 11.84 13.90
C LEU A 371 -17.30 12.67 14.95
N ALA A 372 -16.05 12.31 15.25
CA ALA A 372 -15.17 13.07 16.13
C ALA A 372 -15.07 14.54 15.72
N ARG A 373 -14.86 14.81 14.42
CA ARG A 373 -14.77 16.18 13.89
C ARG A 373 -16.10 16.91 13.88
N ASN A 374 -17.13 16.30 13.31
CA ASN A 374 -18.35 17.00 12.97
C ASN A 374 -19.35 17.04 14.13
N LYS A 375 -19.31 16.06 15.03
CA LYS A 375 -20.18 15.99 16.21
C LYS A 375 -19.46 16.46 17.47
N TYR A 376 -18.23 16.04 17.72
CA TYR A 376 -17.52 16.29 19.00
C TYR A 376 -16.46 17.40 18.94
N GLY A 377 -16.19 17.96 17.76
CA GLY A 377 -15.21 19.04 17.61
C GLY A 377 -13.75 18.62 17.79
N LEU A 378 -13.47 17.33 17.85
CA LEU A 378 -12.13 16.75 17.99
C LEU A 378 -11.42 16.72 16.62
N ALA A 379 -10.09 16.62 16.58
CA ALA A 379 -9.35 16.54 15.31
C ALA A 379 -9.65 15.22 14.55
N ASP A 380 -9.72 14.13 15.29
CA ASP A 380 -10.08 12.80 14.84
C ASP A 380 -10.43 11.96 16.07
N ASP A 381 -10.55 10.65 15.87
CA ASP A 381 -10.80 9.69 16.93
C ASP A 381 -9.51 8.93 17.21
N GLU A 382 -8.90 9.23 18.35
CA GLU A 382 -7.57 8.72 18.68
C GLU A 382 -7.55 7.20 18.88
N SER A 383 -8.65 6.60 19.37
CA SER A 383 -8.71 5.15 19.56
C SER A 383 -8.69 4.40 18.22
N MET A 384 -9.13 5.07 17.15
CA MET A 384 -9.15 4.51 15.79
C MET A 384 -7.84 4.70 15.05
N ARG A 385 -6.90 5.47 15.60
CA ARG A 385 -5.55 5.51 15.09
C ARG A 385 -4.98 4.12 15.27
N GLU A 386 -4.26 3.66 14.24
CA GLU A 386 -3.26 2.64 14.48
C GLU A 386 -2.32 3.33 15.47
N GLU A 387 -2.36 2.95 16.76
CA GLU A 387 -1.14 3.02 17.54
C GLU A 387 -0.20 2.22 16.67
N PHE A 388 0.62 2.93 15.87
CA PHE A 388 1.73 2.33 15.15
C PHE A 388 2.27 1.36 16.16
N ASP A 389 2.33 0.09 15.77
CA ASP A 389 2.86 -1.02 16.53
C ASP A 389 4.27 -0.65 17.05
N LYS A 390 4.42 0.36 17.90
CA LYS A 390 5.64 0.80 18.54
C LYS A 390 5.99 -0.22 19.60
N GLU A 391 4.99 -1.01 20.03
CA GLU A 391 5.11 -2.18 20.87
C GLU A 391 5.28 -3.50 20.09
N THR A 392 4.73 -3.68 18.87
CA THR A 392 4.91 -4.96 18.13
C THR A 392 5.87 -4.90 16.94
N THR A 393 6.25 -3.71 16.47
CA THR A 393 7.43 -3.53 15.63
C THR A 393 8.61 -3.72 16.56
N LEU A 394 8.98 -4.98 16.79
CA LEU A 394 10.18 -5.34 17.52
C LEU A 394 11.30 -4.45 16.98
N ARG A 395 11.75 -3.48 17.78
CA ARG A 395 12.84 -2.59 17.41
C ARG A 395 14.09 -3.36 17.69
N ALA A 396 15.02 -3.35 16.75
CA ALA A 396 16.19 -4.18 16.93
C ALA A 396 16.98 -3.78 18.19
N GLU A 397 16.93 -2.50 18.53
CA GLU A 397 17.53 -1.90 19.72
C GLU A 397 17.01 -2.52 21.03
N ASP A 398 15.76 -2.99 21.06
CA ASP A 398 15.16 -3.62 22.26
C ASP A 398 15.66 -5.07 22.46
N PHE A 399 16.35 -5.64 21.47
CA PHE A 399 16.82 -7.03 21.48
C PHE A 399 18.34 -7.15 21.37
N VAL A 400 19.07 -6.03 21.28
CA VAL A 400 20.51 -5.97 21.08
C VAL A 400 21.16 -5.48 22.37
N ASP A 401 21.91 -6.37 23.03
CA ASP A 401 22.59 -6.10 24.28
C ASP A 401 24.11 -6.24 24.11
N TYR A 402 24.87 -5.33 24.73
CA TYR A 402 26.32 -5.46 24.83
C TYR A 402 26.71 -6.28 26.07
N ASP A 403 27.25 -7.49 25.84
CA ASP A 403 27.82 -8.32 26.88
C ASP A 403 29.27 -7.94 27.14
N THR A 404 29.50 -7.20 28.23
CA THR A 404 30.82 -6.75 28.68
C THR A 404 31.77 -7.90 29.00
N LYS A 405 31.27 -9.07 29.42
CA LYS A 405 32.12 -10.21 29.80
C LYS A 405 32.72 -10.89 28.57
N SER A 406 31.92 -11.11 27.55
CA SER A 406 32.37 -11.71 26.28
C SER A 406 32.88 -10.67 25.27
N ASN A 407 32.81 -9.37 25.61
CA ASN A 407 33.12 -8.25 24.72
C ASN A 407 32.46 -8.42 23.35
N SER A 408 31.15 -8.71 23.38
CA SER A 408 30.34 -9.03 22.21
C SER A 408 28.97 -8.39 22.33
N VAL A 409 28.42 -7.99 21.20
CA VAL A 409 27.00 -7.65 21.11
C VAL A 409 26.23 -8.93 20.84
N VAL A 410 25.20 -9.18 21.62
CA VAL A 410 24.29 -10.33 21.49
C VAL A 410 22.93 -9.79 21.11
N PHE A 411 22.26 -10.43 20.16
CA PHE A 411 20.83 -10.20 20.01
C PHE A 411 20.04 -11.50 20.01
N ASP A 412 18.88 -11.45 20.66
CA ASP A 412 17.99 -12.59 20.86
C ASP A 412 16.68 -12.35 20.09
N PHE A 413 16.54 -12.95 18.91
CA PHE A 413 15.31 -12.81 18.10
C PHE A 413 14.23 -13.79 18.58
N PRO A 414 13.02 -13.32 18.96
CA PRO A 414 11.94 -14.21 19.37
C PRO A 414 11.32 -14.91 18.14
N LYS A 415 11.40 -16.25 18.09
CA LYS A 415 10.80 -17.08 17.03
C LYS A 415 10.26 -18.38 17.63
N ASP A 416 8.96 -18.64 17.46
CA ASP A 416 8.27 -19.86 17.90
C ASP A 416 8.53 -20.19 19.39
N ASP A 417 8.32 -19.22 20.28
CA ASP A 417 8.60 -19.27 21.73
C ASP A 417 10.07 -19.55 22.11
N LYS A 418 10.98 -19.58 21.14
CA LYS A 418 12.41 -19.73 21.34
C LYS A 418 13.14 -18.43 21.02
N LYS A 419 14.26 -18.20 21.70
CA LYS A 419 15.18 -17.11 21.38
C LYS A 419 16.24 -17.62 20.41
N VAL A 420 16.27 -17.07 19.20
CA VAL A 420 17.36 -17.31 18.25
C VAL A 420 18.46 -16.29 18.54
N ARG A 421 19.53 -16.78 19.18
CA ARG A 421 20.67 -15.97 19.56
C ARG A 421 21.69 -15.83 18.42
N ILE A 422 22.11 -14.61 18.16
CA ILE A 422 23.25 -14.27 17.28
C ILE A 422 24.23 -13.42 18.08
N VAL A 423 25.52 -13.69 17.89
CA VAL A 423 26.61 -12.98 18.57
C VAL A 423 27.47 -12.26 17.53
N VAL A 424 27.81 -11.00 17.81
CA VAL A 424 28.71 -10.13 17.05
C VAL A 424 29.87 -9.72 17.97
N PRO A 425 31.05 -10.36 17.86
CA PRO A 425 32.17 -10.02 18.72
C PRO A 425 32.70 -8.60 18.41
N VAL A 426 32.82 -7.74 19.42
CA VAL A 426 33.27 -6.34 19.21
C VAL A 426 34.67 -6.30 18.59
N LYS A 427 35.52 -7.28 18.90
CA LYS A 427 36.87 -7.41 18.33
C LYS A 427 36.91 -7.48 16.81
N THR A 428 35.86 -7.95 16.13
CA THR A 428 35.87 -8.09 14.66
C THR A 428 35.63 -6.75 13.95
N VAL A 429 34.94 -5.82 14.61
CA VAL A 429 34.60 -4.49 14.06
C VAL A 429 35.25 -3.34 14.83
N LYS A 430 35.94 -3.63 15.94
CA LYS A 430 36.69 -2.69 16.78
C LYS A 430 35.87 -1.53 17.37
N SER A 431 34.54 -1.62 17.35
CA SER A 431 33.62 -0.61 17.89
C SER A 431 32.35 -1.30 18.38
N VAL A 432 31.89 -0.92 19.58
CA VAL A 432 30.63 -1.43 20.15
C VAL A 432 29.46 -0.97 19.30
N LYS A 433 29.41 0.32 18.92
CA LYS A 433 28.35 0.88 18.06
C LYS A 433 28.24 0.19 16.70
N VAL A 434 29.37 -0.16 16.08
CA VAL A 434 29.35 -0.92 14.82
C VAL A 434 28.83 -2.35 15.04
N ALA A 435 29.18 -2.98 16.16
CA ALA A 435 28.67 -4.32 16.50
C ALA A 435 27.16 -4.30 16.80
N GLU A 436 26.68 -3.29 17.52
CA GLU A 436 25.24 -3.02 17.74
C GLU A 436 24.53 -2.90 16.40
N ARG A 437 25.09 -2.13 15.48
CA ARG A 437 24.51 -1.95 14.15
C ARG A 437 24.46 -3.25 13.33
N VAL A 438 25.50 -4.08 13.38
CA VAL A 438 25.48 -5.42 12.77
C VAL A 438 24.34 -6.24 13.37
N GLY A 439 24.18 -6.21 14.70
CA GLY A 439 23.07 -6.84 15.40
C GLY A 439 21.72 -6.36 14.86
N CYS A 440 21.52 -5.05 14.74
CA CYS A 440 20.29 -4.48 14.21
C CYS A 440 19.98 -4.91 12.76
N LEU A 441 20.99 -4.94 11.89
CA LEU A 441 20.83 -5.38 10.51
C LEU A 441 20.50 -6.88 10.42
N CYS A 442 21.08 -7.70 11.29
CA CYS A 442 20.77 -9.13 11.38
C CYS A 442 19.36 -9.38 11.95
N PHE A 443 18.94 -8.58 12.94
CA PHE A 443 17.58 -8.58 13.45
C PHE A 443 16.57 -8.29 12.33
N ALA A 444 16.83 -7.27 11.51
CA ALA A 444 16.00 -6.94 10.36
C ALA A 444 15.90 -8.10 9.35
N LYS A 445 17.00 -8.83 9.09
CA LYS A 445 16.98 -10.02 8.22
C LYS A 445 16.15 -11.18 8.80
N MET A 446 16.27 -11.43 10.11
CA MET A 446 15.44 -12.43 10.78
C MET A 446 13.96 -12.06 10.73
N LYS A 447 13.63 -10.77 10.88
CA LYS A 447 12.27 -10.24 10.74
C LYS A 447 11.71 -10.44 9.33
N GLU A 448 12.55 -10.42 8.30
CA GLU A 448 12.20 -10.78 6.92
C GLU A 448 12.04 -12.31 6.71
N GLY A 449 12.18 -13.11 7.76
CA GLY A 449 12.00 -14.56 7.71
C GLY A 449 13.26 -15.35 7.36
N CYS A 450 14.44 -14.73 7.32
CA CYS A 450 15.70 -15.45 7.09
C CYS A 450 15.94 -16.54 8.13
N SER A 451 16.63 -17.61 7.73
CA SER A 451 17.11 -18.64 8.64
C SER A 451 18.21 -18.07 9.55
N LYS A 452 18.52 -18.79 10.63
CA LYS A 452 19.63 -18.40 11.52
C LYS A 452 20.94 -18.43 10.73
N GLU A 453 21.14 -19.48 9.94
CA GLU A 453 22.36 -19.73 9.16
C GLU A 453 22.57 -18.65 8.09
N ASP A 454 21.51 -18.26 7.37
CA ASP A 454 21.57 -17.16 6.39
C ASP A 454 21.84 -15.82 7.07
N THR A 455 21.31 -15.61 8.27
CA THR A 455 21.54 -14.41 9.07
C THR A 455 22.97 -14.34 9.60
N GLU A 456 23.56 -15.46 10.04
CA GLU A 456 24.97 -15.54 10.44
C GLU A 456 25.90 -15.32 9.25
N LYS A 457 25.57 -15.87 8.09
CA LYS A 457 26.32 -15.59 6.85
C LYS A 457 26.24 -14.10 6.49
N PHE A 458 25.05 -13.50 6.61
CA PHE A 458 24.88 -12.07 6.39
C PHE A 458 25.68 -11.23 7.39
N ARG A 459 25.68 -11.59 8.68
CA ARG A 459 26.55 -10.99 9.71
C ARG A 459 28.01 -11.02 9.28
N ASP A 460 28.50 -12.18 8.86
CA ASP A 460 29.89 -12.37 8.49
C ASP A 460 30.27 -11.58 7.22
N ASP A 461 29.34 -11.47 6.27
CA ASP A 461 29.50 -10.63 5.08
C ASP A 461 29.55 -9.14 5.43
N LEU A 462 28.70 -8.67 6.36
CA LEU A 462 28.74 -7.30 6.87
C LEU A 462 30.08 -6.97 7.54
N VAL A 463 30.53 -7.84 8.44
CA VAL A 463 31.80 -7.69 9.17
C VAL A 463 32.98 -7.71 8.19
N ARG A 464 33.00 -8.62 7.22
CA ARG A 464 34.06 -8.71 6.21
C ARG A 464 34.12 -7.47 5.31
N GLY A 465 32.97 -6.86 5.02
CA GLY A 465 32.88 -5.61 4.26
C GLY A 465 33.29 -4.35 5.05
N TYR A 466 33.55 -4.46 6.35
CA TYR A 466 33.93 -3.34 7.20
C TYR A 466 35.43 -3.31 7.48
N THR A 467 36.11 -2.34 6.86
CA THR A 467 37.57 -2.16 7.02
C THR A 467 37.98 -1.22 8.16
N GLY A 468 37.03 -0.63 8.89
CA GLY A 468 37.30 0.33 9.98
C GLY A 468 37.67 1.73 9.50
N GLY A 469 38.42 2.45 10.36
CA GLY A 469 38.86 3.84 10.18
C GLY A 469 38.13 4.82 11.09
N ASP A 470 38.51 6.10 11.04
CA ASP A 470 37.88 7.16 11.86
C ASP A 470 36.38 7.23 11.64
N ASP A 471 35.58 7.25 12.70
CA ASP A 471 34.12 7.42 12.64
C ASP A 471 33.72 8.60 13.52
N VAL A 472 32.44 8.93 13.54
CA VAL A 472 31.90 9.89 14.50
C VAL A 472 31.92 9.32 15.93
N PRO A 473 31.91 10.17 16.97
CA PRO A 473 31.75 9.74 18.36
C PRO A 473 30.50 8.86 18.58
N ASP A 474 30.55 7.99 19.59
CA ASP A 474 29.47 7.03 19.90
C ASP A 474 28.16 7.71 20.33
N ASP A 475 28.22 8.97 20.77
CA ASP A 475 27.09 9.82 21.17
C ASP A 475 26.59 10.75 20.05
N SER A 476 27.12 10.64 18.84
CA SER A 476 26.68 11.44 17.70
C SER A 476 25.30 11.04 17.20
N GLU A 477 24.41 12.02 16.99
CA GLU A 477 23.09 11.85 16.33
C GLU A 477 23.17 11.15 14.97
N ALA A 478 24.33 11.21 14.30
CA ALA A 478 24.55 10.59 13.01
C ALA A 478 24.32 9.06 13.04
N TRP A 479 24.46 8.40 14.20
CA TRP A 479 24.15 6.96 14.34
C TRP A 479 22.68 6.64 14.09
N GLU A 480 21.77 7.53 14.47
CA GLU A 480 20.33 7.36 14.28
C GLU A 480 19.91 7.79 12.86
N GLU A 481 20.51 8.86 12.37
CA GLU A 481 20.14 9.49 11.09
C GLU A 481 20.72 8.78 9.86
N CYS A 482 21.90 8.15 9.98
CA CYS A 482 22.61 7.54 8.87
C CYS A 482 22.51 6.00 8.86
N THR A 483 21.28 5.49 8.74
CA THR A 483 21.01 4.04 8.76
C THR A 483 20.74 3.46 7.37
N ALA A 484 21.27 2.26 7.11
CA ALA A 484 21.03 1.51 5.88
C ALA A 484 19.67 0.81 5.90
N THR A 485 19.02 0.74 4.73
CA THR A 485 17.87 -0.14 4.49
C THR A 485 18.32 -1.39 3.73
N VAL A 486 18.10 -2.59 4.31
CA VAL A 486 18.57 -3.89 3.78
C VAL A 486 17.57 -4.58 2.83
N THR A 487 16.46 -3.92 2.51
CA THR A 487 15.40 -4.46 1.65
C THR A 487 15.77 -4.44 0.16
N HIS A 488 16.69 -3.56 -0.26
CA HIS A 488 17.08 -3.42 -1.65
C HIS A 488 18.33 -4.26 -2.00
N ARG A 489 18.38 -4.83 -3.22
CA ARG A 489 19.54 -5.64 -3.70
C ARG A 489 20.87 -4.88 -3.66
N ASN A 490 20.81 -3.56 -3.81
CA ASN A 490 21.94 -2.65 -3.63
C ASN A 490 21.59 -1.67 -2.52
N PRO A 491 21.82 -2.02 -1.24
CA PRO A 491 21.52 -1.14 -0.13
C PRO A 491 22.23 0.20 -0.26
N LEU A 492 21.53 1.26 0.11
CA LEU A 492 22.05 2.61 0.22
C LEU A 492 21.75 3.16 1.60
N VAL A 493 22.51 4.17 1.99
CA VAL A 493 22.27 4.95 3.21
C VAL A 493 21.88 6.33 2.75
N SER A 494 20.67 6.74 3.07
CA SER A 494 20.14 8.05 2.72
C SER A 494 19.71 8.79 3.97
N PHE A 495 20.08 10.05 4.06
CA PHE A 495 19.65 10.94 5.14
C PHE A 495 19.30 12.31 4.57
N ARG A 496 18.63 13.14 5.38
CA ARG A 496 18.36 14.54 5.07
C ARG A 496 18.97 15.41 6.15
N TYR A 497 19.69 16.45 5.73
CA TYR A 497 20.19 17.48 6.64
C TYR A 497 19.61 18.82 6.20
N GLY A 498 18.65 19.35 6.98
CA GLY A 498 17.75 20.42 6.51
C GLY A 498 17.01 20.00 5.24
N ASP A 499 16.99 20.87 4.23
CA ASP A 499 16.37 20.59 2.93
C ASP A 499 17.28 19.83 1.95
N SER A 500 18.48 19.42 2.38
CA SER A 500 19.46 18.76 1.53
C SER A 500 19.40 17.23 1.67
N PRO A 501 18.82 16.50 0.69
CA PRO A 501 18.94 15.05 0.66
C PRO A 501 20.37 14.64 0.28
N PHE A 502 20.89 13.63 0.97
CA PHE A 502 22.22 13.07 0.75
C PHE A 502 22.19 11.54 0.78
N GLN A 503 23.14 10.91 0.10
CA GLN A 503 23.23 9.44 0.08
C GLN A 503 24.66 8.94 -0.08
N THR A 504 24.90 7.76 0.47
CA THR A 504 26.07 6.91 0.22
C THR A 504 25.61 5.53 -0.25
N THR A 505 26.45 4.84 -1.03
CA THR A 505 26.10 3.54 -1.61
C THR A 505 27.09 2.46 -1.20
N MET A 506 26.59 1.25 -0.92
CA MET A 506 27.40 0.08 -0.61
C MET A 506 28.49 -0.20 -1.67
N GLY A 507 28.15 -0.09 -2.95
CA GLY A 507 29.09 -0.39 -4.05
C GLY A 507 30.30 0.55 -4.09
N ALA A 508 30.08 1.86 -3.88
CA ALA A 508 31.18 2.82 -3.83
C ALA A 508 32.02 2.68 -2.54
N ALA A 509 31.37 2.35 -1.42
CA ALA A 509 32.05 2.19 -0.13
C ALA A 509 32.74 0.83 0.06
N GLY A 510 32.50 -0.15 -0.82
CA GLY A 510 33.06 -1.51 -0.71
C GLY A 510 32.36 -2.41 0.33
N GLY A 511 31.32 -1.91 1.02
CA GLY A 511 30.58 -2.64 2.04
C GLY A 511 29.46 -1.79 2.64
N LEU A 512 28.46 -2.44 3.25
CA LEU A 512 27.28 -1.72 3.76
C LEU A 512 27.62 -0.87 4.99
N LEU A 513 28.33 -1.44 5.96
CA LEU A 513 28.78 -0.73 7.15
C LEU A 513 29.75 0.41 6.81
N GLN A 514 30.56 0.24 5.75
CA GLN A 514 31.39 1.35 5.26
C GLN A 514 30.56 2.46 4.62
N ALA A 515 29.45 2.14 3.94
CA ALA A 515 28.56 3.16 3.43
C ALA A 515 27.90 3.96 4.57
N GLU A 516 27.47 3.30 5.66
CA GLU A 516 26.93 3.98 6.85
C GLU A 516 28.00 4.85 7.52
N ARG A 517 29.22 4.35 7.70
CA ARG A 517 30.34 5.15 8.23
C ARG A 517 30.61 6.39 7.40
N VAL A 518 30.71 6.26 6.08
CA VAL A 518 30.90 7.42 5.18
C VAL A 518 29.73 8.39 5.29
N ALA A 519 28.50 7.89 5.45
CA ALA A 519 27.32 8.74 5.64
C ALA A 519 27.40 9.54 6.95
N ARG A 520 27.78 8.89 8.07
CA ARG A 520 27.97 9.55 9.37
C ARG A 520 29.04 10.63 9.34
N LEU A 521 30.18 10.36 8.69
CA LEU A 521 31.22 11.37 8.51
C LEU A 521 30.73 12.55 7.66
N CYS A 522 29.90 12.30 6.64
CA CYS A 522 29.27 13.36 5.85
C CYS A 522 28.25 14.16 6.67
N TRP A 523 27.47 13.51 7.54
CA TRP A 523 26.56 14.17 8.48
C TRP A 523 27.31 15.11 9.42
N ALA A 524 28.38 14.63 10.06
CA ALA A 524 29.21 15.46 10.92
C ALA A 524 29.84 16.64 10.15
N LYS A 525 30.18 16.45 8.87
CA LYS A 525 30.68 17.53 8.02
C LYS A 525 29.61 18.60 7.74
N PHE A 526 28.34 18.20 7.57
CA PHE A 526 27.22 19.13 7.50
C PHE A 526 27.03 19.90 8.82
N GLN A 527 27.11 19.23 9.98
CA GLN A 527 27.01 19.87 11.30
C GLN A 527 28.10 20.93 11.53
N GLN A 528 29.26 20.80 10.86
CA GLN A 528 30.33 21.81 10.86
C GLN A 528 30.05 23.02 9.93
N GLY A 529 28.86 23.10 9.32
CA GLY A 529 28.47 24.19 8.43
C GLY A 529 28.95 24.05 6.99
N ALA A 530 29.50 22.89 6.60
CA ALA A 530 29.91 22.67 5.22
C ALA A 530 28.68 22.58 4.30
N ASN A 531 28.81 23.13 3.10
CA ASN A 531 27.74 23.09 2.11
C ASN A 531 27.70 21.72 1.38
N LYS A 532 26.62 21.47 0.63
CA LYS A 532 26.39 20.19 -0.05
C LYS A 532 27.52 19.77 -1.00
N GLU A 533 28.13 20.73 -1.70
CA GLU A 533 29.21 20.45 -2.64
C GLU A 533 30.49 20.01 -1.91
N GLU A 534 30.84 20.72 -0.83
CA GLU A 534 31.97 20.36 0.04
C GLU A 534 31.81 18.96 0.63
N VAL A 535 30.61 18.63 1.11
CA VAL A 535 30.32 17.29 1.65
C VAL A 535 30.34 16.21 0.56
N GLN A 536 29.91 16.52 -0.67
CA GLN A 536 30.03 15.59 -1.80
C GLN A 536 31.48 15.31 -2.17
N ASN A 537 32.33 16.35 -2.21
CA ASN A 537 33.76 16.21 -2.47
C ASN A 537 34.42 15.37 -1.38
N TYR A 538 34.11 15.67 -0.11
CA TYR A 538 34.59 14.90 1.04
C TYR A 538 34.18 13.42 0.95
N ARG A 539 32.92 13.12 0.63
CA ARG A 539 32.44 11.75 0.40
C ARG A 539 33.23 11.03 -0.70
N ASN A 540 33.47 11.70 -1.82
CA ASN A 540 34.18 11.11 -2.95
C ASN A 540 35.64 10.79 -2.58
N ASP A 541 36.28 11.63 -1.79
CA ASP A 541 37.63 11.38 -1.30
C ASP A 541 37.68 10.23 -0.28
N LEU A 542 36.66 10.10 0.57
CA LEU A 542 36.50 8.92 1.42
C LEU A 542 36.35 7.64 0.58
N TYR A 543 35.55 7.65 -0.48
CA TYR A 543 35.42 6.50 -1.38
C TYR A 543 36.73 6.12 -2.06
N LYS A 544 37.50 7.10 -2.56
CA LYS A 544 38.83 6.83 -3.16
C LYS A 544 39.78 6.15 -2.16
N LYS A 545 39.72 6.56 -0.88
CA LYS A 545 40.55 5.98 0.19
C LYS A 545 40.13 4.55 0.56
N ILE A 546 38.82 4.31 0.67
CA ILE A 546 38.29 3.02 1.14
C ILE A 546 38.29 1.97 0.04
N ASN A 547 37.95 2.37 -1.19
CA ASN A 547 37.80 1.48 -2.33
C ASN A 547 38.45 2.09 -3.59
N PRO A 548 39.80 2.14 -3.65
CA PRO A 548 40.52 2.75 -4.77
C PRO A 548 40.25 2.04 -6.11
N ALA A 549 39.90 0.75 -6.05
CA ALA A 549 39.51 -0.06 -7.21
C ALA A 549 38.00 0.00 -7.52
N GLY A 550 37.24 0.81 -6.78
CA GLY A 550 35.78 0.79 -6.77
C GLY A 550 35.14 1.07 -8.12
N THR A 551 33.93 0.53 -8.30
CA THR A 551 33.06 0.83 -9.45
C THR A 551 32.95 2.34 -9.63
N ARG A 552 33.47 2.84 -10.76
CA ARG A 552 33.38 4.25 -11.13
C ARG A 552 31.94 4.75 -10.95
N PRO A 553 31.71 5.96 -10.39
CA PRO A 553 30.37 6.50 -10.22
C PRO A 553 29.59 6.44 -11.54
N ARG A 554 28.39 5.86 -11.54
CA ARG A 554 27.45 5.97 -12.67
C ARG A 554 27.10 7.45 -12.84
N GLY A 555 27.76 8.14 -13.76
CA GLY A 555 27.51 9.55 -14.07
C GLY A 555 28.75 10.37 -14.42
N GLN A 556 29.96 9.89 -14.10
CA GLN A 556 31.18 10.40 -14.73
C GLN A 556 31.41 9.57 -15.99
N GLU A 557 30.79 9.98 -17.10
CA GLU A 557 31.17 9.48 -18.42
C GLU A 557 32.62 9.94 -18.68
N ASP A 558 33.50 8.98 -18.99
CA ASP A 558 34.83 9.32 -19.49
C ASP A 558 34.60 10.16 -20.76
N PRO A 559 35.15 11.39 -20.86
CA PRO A 559 35.01 12.23 -22.05
C PRO A 559 35.50 11.57 -23.36
N GLN A 560 36.08 10.36 -23.29
CA GLN A 560 36.71 9.66 -24.39
C GLN A 560 36.09 8.30 -24.75
N GLU A 561 35.07 7.78 -24.03
CA GLU A 561 34.46 6.50 -24.39
C GLU A 561 33.26 6.66 -25.34
N ASN A 562 33.53 6.39 -26.62
CA ASN A 562 32.57 6.48 -27.72
C ASN A 562 31.31 5.62 -27.46
N PRO A 563 30.09 6.20 -27.42
CA PRO A 563 28.85 5.50 -27.06
C PRO A 563 28.44 4.35 -28.00
N ALA A 564 29.13 4.17 -29.13
CA ALA A 564 28.85 3.14 -30.13
C ALA A 564 29.14 1.70 -29.66
N LYS A 565 29.96 1.46 -28.64
CA LYS A 565 30.37 0.09 -28.23
C LYS A 565 29.47 -0.61 -27.20
N ARG A 566 28.48 0.06 -26.60
CA ARG A 566 27.59 -0.55 -25.58
C ARG A 566 26.44 -1.39 -26.12
N ARG A 567 26.33 -1.61 -27.44
CA ARG A 567 25.34 -2.51 -28.03
C ARG A 567 25.93 -3.88 -28.36
N ARG A 568 25.52 -4.88 -27.57
CA ARG A 568 25.45 -6.33 -27.83
C ARG A 568 26.33 -7.19 -26.91
N THR A 569 25.71 -7.65 -25.84
CA THR A 569 25.63 -9.09 -25.48
C THR A 569 24.41 -9.27 -24.58
N LYS A 570 23.36 -9.86 -25.15
CA LYS A 570 22.32 -10.59 -24.45
C LYS A 570 22.27 -11.96 -25.07
#